data_AF-A0A4Y7S562-F1
#
_entry.id   AF-A0A4Y7S562-F1
#
_cell.length_a   1.000
_cell.length_b   1.000
_cell.length_c   1.000
_cell.angle_alpha   90.00
_cell.angle_beta   90.00
_cell.angle_gamma   90.00
#
_symmetry.space_group_name_H-M   'P 1'
#
loop_
_entity.id
_entity.type
_entity.pdbx_description
1 polymer ?
#
loop_
_entity_poly.entity_id
_entity_poly.type
_entity_poly.pdbx_seq_one_letter_code
_entity_poly.pdbx_strand_id
1 'polypeptide(L)'
;MWKARPPELYKSLRCNFSVPTLEINGNADEESIADIFVRVNSGGKALGEDDFILTLISVYWQEGRQKIEDFCRSAKIPKQGTAYNFLFEPSPTHIVRMAMSYGFQRARLHYAYMLLRGRDFDNGVYSDALRVQQFDKLKTVLDKVLNVQVWKNFIKCIEAAGFVSKTLISSENALVYSYAMYLIGKFDYGMEESALRKLIAKWFFMCSTLHTRELFSPTADGSKSALERHHLFPKTYLARIGITDDRDRNQTANFAFIEWSDNIEILDTSPAEYMKDQLAKIPADEKDGVYAVHALPDGWEQMKYADFLSQRRGLMAKVIKRGYERLK
;
A
#
# COMPACT_ATOMS: atom_id res chain seq x y z
N MET A 1 5.35 6.81 -49.86
CA MET A 1 6.50 7.12 -50.75
C MET A 1 7.07 8.47 -50.33
N TRP A 2 7.94 8.50 -49.32
CA TRP A 2 8.51 9.74 -48.80
C TRP A 2 9.76 10.11 -49.61
N LYS A 3 9.72 11.25 -50.32
CA LYS A 3 10.87 11.80 -51.04
C LYS A 3 11.81 12.53 -50.05
N ALA A 4 13.09 12.16 -50.07
CA ALA A 4 14.15 12.81 -49.32
C ALA A 4 14.41 14.24 -49.84
N ARG A 5 14.66 15.19 -48.93
CA ARG A 5 15.12 16.56 -49.27
C ARG A 5 16.64 16.60 -49.49
N PRO A 6 17.17 17.60 -50.24
CA PRO A 6 18.54 17.59 -50.73
C PRO A 6 19.61 17.88 -49.65
N PRO A 7 20.89 17.49 -49.91
CA PRO A 7 21.93 17.31 -48.89
C PRO A 7 22.63 18.58 -48.38
N GLU A 8 22.17 19.78 -48.76
CA GLU A 8 22.96 21.00 -48.55
C GLU A 8 22.75 21.70 -47.20
N LEU A 9 21.86 21.19 -46.33
CA LEU A 9 21.64 21.75 -44.99
C LEU A 9 22.53 21.17 -43.89
N TYR A 10 23.42 20.21 -44.18
CA TYR A 10 24.26 19.54 -43.17
C TYR A 10 25.64 20.17 -42.95
N LYS A 11 25.89 21.40 -43.41
CA LYS A 11 27.23 22.02 -43.36
C LYS A 11 27.46 23.11 -42.30
N SER A 12 26.56 23.34 -41.34
CA SER A 12 26.78 24.40 -40.33
C SER A 12 26.34 24.08 -38.89
N LEU A 13 26.26 22.82 -38.48
CA LEU A 13 26.12 22.46 -37.05
C LEU A 13 27.15 21.41 -36.65
N ARG A 14 28.43 21.80 -36.63
CA ARG A 14 29.41 21.15 -35.72
C ARG A 14 29.16 21.68 -34.31
N CYS A 15 28.03 21.32 -33.73
CA CYS A 15 27.86 21.41 -32.30
C CYS A 15 28.46 20.14 -31.70
N ASN A 16 29.67 20.24 -31.18
CA ASN A 16 30.21 19.25 -30.25
C ASN A 16 29.39 19.31 -28.95
N PHE A 17 28.16 18.81 -28.97
CA PHE A 17 27.44 18.52 -27.74
C PHE A 17 28.04 17.23 -27.18
N SER A 18 28.86 17.37 -26.14
CA SER A 18 29.16 16.24 -25.27
C SER A 18 27.84 15.87 -24.59
N VAL A 19 27.21 14.77 -25.01
CA VAL A 19 26.06 14.21 -24.32
C VAL A 19 26.62 13.48 -23.10
N PRO A 20 26.44 14.00 -21.87
CA PRO A 20 26.90 13.29 -20.69
C PRO A 20 26.19 11.95 -20.62
N THR A 21 26.95 10.88 -20.79
CA THR A 21 26.47 9.50 -20.70
C THR A 21 26.72 9.06 -19.26
N LEU A 22 25.63 8.90 -18.50
CA LEU A 22 25.69 8.30 -17.18
C LEU A 22 25.50 6.79 -17.35
N GLU A 23 26.56 6.02 -17.15
CA GLU A 23 26.47 4.57 -17.05
C GLU A 23 26.09 4.19 -15.61
N ILE A 24 24.93 3.55 -15.46
CA ILE A 24 24.50 3.01 -14.16
C ILE A 24 25.29 1.73 -13.92
N ASN A 25 25.93 1.63 -12.75
CA ASN A 25 26.65 0.44 -12.32
C ASN A 25 25.68 -0.77 -12.33
N GLY A 26 26.09 -1.90 -12.91
CA GLY A 26 25.25 -3.10 -13.06
C GLY A 26 24.75 -3.73 -11.74
N ASN A 27 25.30 -3.27 -10.61
CA ASN A 27 24.90 -3.66 -9.25
C ASN A 27 23.99 -2.64 -8.54
N ALA A 28 23.53 -1.59 -9.23
CA ALA A 28 22.59 -0.64 -8.64
C ALA A 28 21.27 -1.35 -8.29
N ASP A 29 20.79 -1.18 -7.07
CA ASP A 29 19.47 -1.65 -6.69
C ASP A 29 18.40 -0.94 -7.53
N GLU A 30 17.28 -1.62 -7.76
CA GLU A 30 16.26 -1.10 -8.66
C GLU A 30 15.53 0.13 -8.10
N GLU A 31 15.61 0.36 -6.78
CA GLU A 31 15.18 1.60 -6.12
C GLU A 31 16.01 2.78 -6.62
N SER A 32 17.33 2.61 -6.71
CA SER A 32 18.25 3.59 -7.31
C SER A 32 17.96 3.81 -8.79
N ILE A 33 17.61 2.77 -9.55
CA ILE A 33 17.28 2.92 -10.99
C ILE A 33 15.97 3.71 -11.17
N ALA A 34 14.94 3.40 -10.37
CA ALA A 34 13.69 4.15 -10.37
C ALA A 34 13.95 5.61 -9.97
N ASP A 35 14.70 5.85 -8.89
CA ASP A 35 15.08 7.19 -8.43
C ASP A 35 15.92 7.97 -9.44
N ILE A 36 16.87 7.32 -10.11
CA ILE A 36 17.65 7.92 -11.20
C ILE A 36 16.72 8.33 -12.33
N PHE A 37 15.80 7.46 -12.75
CA PHE A 37 14.87 7.79 -13.82
C PHE A 37 13.92 8.93 -13.43
N VAL A 38 13.40 8.93 -12.19
CA VAL A 38 12.57 10.01 -11.66
C VAL A 38 13.35 11.33 -11.63
N ARG A 39 14.60 11.34 -11.15
CA ARG A 39 15.47 12.53 -11.14
C ARG A 39 15.88 13.00 -12.53
N VAL A 40 16.12 12.10 -13.46
CA VAL A 40 16.45 12.46 -14.85
C VAL A 40 15.25 13.09 -15.55
N ASN A 41 14.03 12.63 -15.24
CA ASN A 41 12.79 13.19 -15.79
C ASN A 41 12.20 14.34 -14.94
N SER A 42 12.79 14.68 -13.79
CA SER A 42 12.28 15.74 -12.89
C SER A 42 12.57 17.16 -13.37
N GLY A 43 13.23 17.34 -14.52
CA GLY A 43 13.21 18.61 -15.26
C GLY A 43 11.83 18.94 -15.86
N GLY A 44 10.91 17.95 -15.92
CA GLY A 44 9.51 18.08 -16.36
C GLY A 44 8.50 17.59 -15.30
N LYS A 45 7.32 17.08 -15.71
CA LYS A 45 6.34 16.50 -14.76
C LYS A 45 6.96 15.26 -14.10
N ALA A 46 7.15 15.30 -12.78
CA ALA A 46 7.68 14.19 -12.01
C ALA A 46 6.84 12.91 -12.26
N LEU A 47 7.49 11.87 -12.77
CA LEU A 47 6.88 10.56 -12.99
C LEU A 47 6.98 9.75 -11.69
N GLY A 48 5.89 9.10 -11.27
CA GLY A 48 5.85 8.24 -10.09
C GLY A 48 6.03 6.76 -10.43
N GLU A 49 6.21 5.90 -9.41
CA GLU A 49 6.29 4.42 -9.57
C GLU A 49 5.12 3.83 -10.38
N ASP A 50 3.95 4.45 -10.28
CA ASP A 50 2.75 4.12 -11.03
C ASP A 50 2.88 4.36 -12.53
N ASP A 51 3.57 5.43 -12.94
CA ASP A 51 3.83 5.72 -14.35
C ASP A 51 4.73 4.66 -14.98
N PHE A 52 5.66 4.07 -14.23
CA PHE A 52 6.49 2.97 -14.71
C PHE A 52 5.69 1.70 -14.96
N ILE A 53 4.81 1.30 -14.03
CA ILE A 53 3.96 0.13 -14.20
C ILE A 53 3.03 0.33 -15.40
N LEU A 54 2.42 1.51 -15.48
CA LEU A 54 1.58 1.89 -16.62
C LEU A 54 2.35 1.90 -17.95
N THR A 55 3.64 2.20 -17.94
CA THR A 55 4.53 2.13 -19.11
C THR A 55 4.83 0.68 -19.48
N LEU A 56 5.14 -0.19 -18.51
CA LEU A 56 5.30 -1.62 -18.76
C LEU A 56 4.02 -2.24 -19.35
N ILE A 57 2.86 -1.85 -18.83
CA ILE A 57 1.57 -2.27 -19.40
C ILE A 57 1.47 -1.80 -20.85
N SER A 58 1.77 -0.54 -21.16
CA SER A 58 1.74 -0.06 -22.56
C SER A 58 2.70 -0.81 -23.48
N VAL A 59 3.90 -1.16 -23.00
CA VAL A 59 4.94 -1.84 -23.80
C VAL A 59 4.57 -3.29 -24.09
N TYR A 60 4.10 -4.03 -23.08
CA TYR A 60 3.85 -5.47 -23.20
C TYR A 60 2.39 -5.82 -23.45
N TRP A 61 1.46 -4.88 -23.25
CA TRP A 61 0.01 -5.11 -23.39
C TRP A 61 -0.77 -3.79 -23.56
N GLN A 62 -0.66 -3.19 -24.76
CA GLN A 62 -1.26 -1.90 -25.08
C GLN A 62 -2.80 -1.89 -24.90
N GLU A 63 -3.49 -2.98 -25.22
CA GLU A 63 -4.94 -3.08 -25.02
C GLU A 63 -5.33 -3.00 -23.54
N GLY A 64 -4.49 -3.53 -22.65
CA GLY A 64 -4.68 -3.44 -21.21
C GLY A 64 -4.63 -1.99 -20.73
N ARG A 65 -3.70 -1.20 -21.25
CA ARG A 65 -3.63 0.24 -20.97
C ARG A 65 -4.90 0.95 -21.44
N GLN A 66 -5.37 0.65 -22.64
CA GLN A 66 -6.59 1.25 -23.19
C GLN A 66 -7.82 0.90 -22.34
N LYS A 67 -7.97 -0.36 -21.91
CA LYS A 67 -9.06 -0.80 -21.01
C LYS A 67 -9.08 0.02 -19.70
N ILE A 68 -7.91 0.25 -19.09
CA ILE A 68 -7.79 1.04 -17.86
C ILE A 68 -8.26 2.47 -18.11
N GLU A 69 -7.76 3.11 -19.18
CA GLU A 69 -8.11 4.50 -19.50
C GLU A 69 -9.59 4.67 -19.84
N ASP A 70 -10.19 3.72 -20.57
CA ASP A 70 -11.60 3.76 -20.92
C ASP A 70 -12.50 3.57 -19.70
N PHE A 71 -12.11 2.71 -18.75
CA PHE A 71 -12.83 2.57 -17.48
C PHE A 71 -12.80 3.89 -16.69
N CYS A 72 -11.61 4.49 -16.52
CA CYS A 72 -11.44 5.79 -15.86
C CYS A 72 -12.22 6.91 -16.55
N ARG A 73 -12.24 6.93 -17.89
CA ARG A 73 -13.06 7.88 -18.66
C ARG A 73 -14.54 7.66 -18.43
N SER A 74 -14.99 6.40 -18.41
CA SER A 74 -16.40 6.06 -18.16
C SER A 74 -16.86 6.51 -16.77
N ALA A 75 -15.97 6.53 -15.79
CA ALA A 75 -16.27 6.97 -14.43
C ALA A 75 -16.65 8.46 -14.33
N LYS A 76 -16.41 9.25 -15.39
CA LYS A 76 -16.76 10.67 -15.48
C LYS A 76 -18.05 10.94 -16.24
N ILE A 77 -18.66 9.90 -16.82
CA ILE A 77 -19.81 10.02 -17.71
C ILE A 77 -21.05 9.47 -16.98
N PRO A 78 -22.00 10.32 -16.55
CA PRO A 78 -23.21 9.89 -15.83
C PRO A 78 -24.20 9.20 -16.78
N LYS A 79 -23.92 7.94 -17.12
CA LYS A 79 -24.71 7.13 -18.04
C LYS A 79 -24.84 5.69 -17.53
N GLN A 80 -25.95 5.04 -17.84
CA GLN A 80 -26.12 3.62 -17.56
C GLN A 80 -25.01 2.79 -18.24
N GLY A 81 -24.49 1.79 -17.54
CA GLY A 81 -23.38 0.96 -18.03
C GLY A 81 -21.98 1.55 -17.88
N THR A 82 -21.81 2.78 -17.38
CA THR A 82 -20.48 3.35 -17.07
C THR A 82 -20.08 3.13 -15.61
N ALA A 83 -18.81 3.34 -15.25
CA ALA A 83 -18.31 3.28 -13.87
C ALA A 83 -18.66 4.52 -13.01
N TYR A 84 -19.48 5.44 -13.54
CA TYR A 84 -19.79 6.71 -12.88
C TYR A 84 -20.48 6.52 -11.53
N ASN A 85 -20.10 7.38 -10.58
CA ASN A 85 -20.65 7.50 -9.24
C ASN A 85 -20.31 8.90 -8.65
N PHE A 86 -20.93 9.28 -7.54
CA PHE A 86 -20.72 10.59 -6.90
C PHE A 86 -19.56 10.65 -5.90
N LEU A 87 -18.92 9.51 -5.62
CA LEU A 87 -17.94 9.38 -4.54
C LEU A 87 -16.50 9.44 -5.04
N PHE A 88 -16.22 8.85 -6.21
CA PHE A 88 -14.87 8.57 -6.62
C PHE A 88 -14.70 8.42 -8.14
N GLU A 89 -13.78 9.20 -8.69
CA GLU A 89 -13.32 9.11 -10.07
C GLU A 89 -11.92 8.45 -10.11
N PRO A 90 -11.83 7.12 -10.33
CA PRO A 90 -10.54 6.44 -10.30
C PRO A 90 -9.62 6.92 -11.44
N SER A 91 -8.33 7.11 -11.12
CA SER A 91 -7.25 7.34 -12.08
C SER A 91 -6.63 6.01 -12.52
N PRO A 92 -5.84 5.97 -13.61
CA PRO A 92 -5.09 4.77 -13.99
C PRO A 92 -4.20 4.23 -12.87
N THR A 93 -3.59 5.13 -12.08
CA THR A 93 -2.83 4.80 -10.88
C THR A 93 -3.67 4.06 -9.84
N HIS A 94 -4.90 4.52 -9.59
CA HIS A 94 -5.82 3.83 -8.67
C HIS A 94 -6.12 2.41 -9.14
N ILE A 95 -6.40 2.24 -10.43
CA ILE A 95 -6.68 0.92 -11.01
C ILE A 95 -5.48 -0.01 -10.88
N VAL A 96 -4.27 0.47 -11.18
CA VAL A 96 -3.05 -0.32 -11.01
C VAL A 96 -2.88 -0.74 -9.56
N ARG A 97 -3.06 0.18 -8.58
CA ARG A 97 -3.00 -0.17 -7.16
C ARG A 97 -4.03 -1.23 -6.76
N MET A 98 -5.27 -1.12 -7.24
CA MET A 98 -6.32 -2.12 -6.98
C MET A 98 -5.93 -3.48 -7.54
N ALA A 99 -5.47 -3.53 -8.79
CA ALA A 99 -5.07 -4.76 -9.46
C ALA A 99 -3.87 -5.42 -8.78
N MET A 100 -2.86 -4.64 -8.38
CA MET A 100 -1.69 -5.16 -7.67
C MET A 100 -2.04 -5.66 -6.26
N SER A 101 -2.85 -4.90 -5.54
CA SER A 101 -3.28 -5.26 -4.17
C SER A 101 -4.11 -6.53 -4.15
N TYR A 102 -5.07 -6.66 -5.07
CA TYR A 102 -5.94 -7.83 -5.16
C TYR A 102 -5.23 -9.03 -5.81
N GLY A 103 -4.72 -8.86 -7.03
CA GLY A 103 -4.21 -9.97 -7.83
C GLY A 103 -2.86 -10.52 -7.36
N PHE A 104 -2.02 -9.67 -6.80
CA PHE A 104 -0.63 -10.03 -6.48
C PHE A 104 -0.34 -9.98 -4.98
N GLN A 105 -1.31 -9.55 -4.16
CA GLN A 105 -1.17 -9.44 -2.70
C GLN A 105 0.07 -8.59 -2.30
N ARG A 106 0.44 -7.64 -3.16
CA ARG A 106 1.55 -6.69 -2.95
C ARG A 106 1.01 -5.28 -3.06
N ALA A 107 1.06 -4.54 -1.96
CA ALA A 107 0.51 -3.19 -1.88
C ALA A 107 1.52 -2.08 -2.29
N ARG A 108 2.83 -2.36 -2.28
CA ARG A 108 3.83 -1.36 -2.73
C ARG A 108 4.07 -1.48 -4.23
N LEU A 109 4.05 -0.33 -4.92
CA LEU A 109 4.18 -0.26 -6.38
C LEU A 109 5.57 -0.69 -6.86
N HIS A 110 6.63 -0.41 -6.11
CA HIS A 110 7.97 -0.96 -6.37
C HIS A 110 7.97 -2.48 -6.63
N TYR A 111 7.35 -3.27 -5.74
CA TYR A 111 7.28 -4.72 -5.90
C TYR A 111 6.42 -5.14 -7.09
N ALA A 112 5.37 -4.39 -7.40
CA ALA A 112 4.55 -4.63 -8.59
C ALA A 112 5.35 -4.44 -9.89
N TYR A 113 6.21 -3.41 -9.96
CA TYR A 113 7.10 -3.20 -11.10
C TYR A 113 8.03 -4.41 -11.31
N MET A 114 8.72 -4.84 -10.27
CA MET A 114 9.67 -5.97 -10.33
C MET A 114 8.97 -7.27 -10.74
N LEU A 115 7.80 -7.49 -10.17
CA LEU A 115 6.96 -8.64 -10.49
C LEU A 115 6.59 -8.63 -11.98
N LEU A 116 6.08 -7.51 -12.50
CA LEU A 116 5.71 -7.40 -13.92
C LEU A 116 6.91 -7.41 -14.87
N ARG A 117 8.13 -7.14 -14.39
CA ARG A 117 9.37 -7.36 -15.15
C ARG A 117 9.79 -8.83 -15.20
N GLY A 118 9.14 -9.70 -14.41
CA GLY A 118 9.44 -11.13 -14.34
C GLY A 118 10.51 -11.47 -13.32
N ARG A 119 10.66 -10.70 -12.23
CA ARG A 119 11.56 -11.04 -11.12
C ARG A 119 11.01 -12.20 -10.31
N ASP A 120 11.82 -13.23 -10.15
CA ASP A 120 11.66 -14.25 -9.13
C ASP A 120 12.17 -13.68 -7.80
N PHE A 121 11.32 -13.69 -6.78
CA PHE A 121 11.64 -13.10 -5.47
C PHE A 121 12.45 -14.03 -4.57
N ASP A 122 12.55 -15.32 -4.90
CA ASP A 122 13.31 -16.28 -4.11
C ASP A 122 14.80 -16.23 -4.46
N ASN A 123 15.12 -16.09 -5.75
CA ASN A 123 16.50 -16.04 -6.25
C ASN A 123 16.92 -14.67 -6.82
N GLY A 124 15.98 -13.74 -7.01
CA GLY A 124 16.24 -12.39 -7.53
C GLY A 124 16.40 -12.30 -9.05
N VAL A 125 16.27 -13.40 -9.79
CA VAL A 125 16.54 -13.48 -11.23
C VAL A 125 15.32 -13.04 -12.03
N TYR A 126 15.55 -12.30 -13.11
CA TYR A 126 14.50 -11.92 -14.06
C TYR A 126 14.39 -12.94 -15.20
N SER A 127 13.16 -13.29 -15.58
CA SER A 127 12.92 -14.10 -16.78
C SER A 127 11.72 -13.63 -17.59
N ASP A 128 11.84 -13.77 -18.91
CA ASP A 128 10.79 -13.45 -19.87
C ASP A 128 9.56 -14.36 -19.70
N ALA A 129 9.79 -15.64 -19.39
CA ALA A 129 8.72 -16.59 -19.11
C ALA A 129 7.89 -16.16 -17.90
N LEU A 130 8.55 -15.75 -16.81
CA LEU A 130 7.84 -15.27 -15.61
C LEU A 130 7.11 -13.96 -15.90
N ARG A 131 7.70 -13.02 -16.66
CA ARG A 131 7.01 -11.81 -17.11
C ARG A 131 5.71 -12.13 -17.85
N VAL A 132 5.76 -13.03 -18.83
CA VAL A 132 4.56 -13.44 -19.59
C VAL A 132 3.50 -14.01 -18.65
N GLN A 133 3.88 -14.89 -17.73
CA GLN A 133 2.99 -15.43 -16.72
C GLN A 133 2.35 -14.34 -15.84
N GLN A 134 3.13 -13.35 -15.40
CA GLN A 134 2.60 -12.24 -14.59
C GLN A 134 1.64 -11.36 -15.39
N PHE A 135 1.90 -11.12 -16.68
CA PHE A 135 0.98 -10.39 -17.55
C PHE A 135 -0.30 -11.16 -17.83
N ASP A 136 -0.24 -12.48 -18.00
CA ASP A 136 -1.44 -13.30 -18.16
C ASP A 136 -2.31 -13.30 -16.90
N LYS A 137 -1.68 -13.37 -15.73
CA LYS A 137 -2.38 -13.18 -14.45
C LYS A 137 -2.99 -11.78 -14.35
N LEU A 138 -2.25 -10.73 -14.73
CA LEU A 138 -2.72 -9.35 -14.70
C LEU A 138 -3.96 -9.16 -15.58
N LYS A 139 -4.03 -9.80 -16.75
CA LYS A 139 -5.21 -9.76 -17.63
C LYS A 139 -6.46 -10.24 -16.90
N THR A 140 -6.39 -11.43 -16.28
CA THR A 140 -7.51 -12.00 -15.52
C THR A 140 -7.90 -11.13 -14.32
N VAL A 141 -6.92 -10.52 -13.65
CA VAL A 141 -7.17 -9.61 -12.53
C VAL A 141 -7.87 -8.34 -13.00
N LEU A 142 -7.41 -7.71 -14.09
CA LEU A 142 -8.02 -6.49 -14.62
C LEU A 142 -9.44 -6.71 -15.11
N ASP A 143 -9.76 -7.87 -15.71
CA ASP A 143 -11.12 -8.16 -16.13
C ASP A 143 -12.11 -8.16 -14.94
N LYS A 144 -11.65 -8.52 -13.72
CA LYS A 144 -12.44 -8.42 -12.48
C LYS A 144 -12.47 -6.98 -11.95
N VAL A 145 -11.32 -6.31 -11.89
CA VAL A 145 -11.18 -4.95 -11.33
C VAL A 145 -11.99 -3.93 -12.13
N LEU A 146 -11.94 -4.03 -13.47
CA LEU A 146 -12.60 -3.11 -14.41
C LEU A 146 -14.06 -3.48 -14.69
N ASN A 147 -14.60 -4.50 -14.01
CA ASN A 147 -16.00 -4.88 -14.19
C ASN A 147 -16.92 -3.82 -13.58
N VAL A 148 -17.68 -3.12 -14.43
CA VAL A 148 -18.56 -2.01 -14.02
C VAL A 148 -19.63 -2.45 -13.02
N GLN A 149 -20.16 -3.66 -13.14
CA GLN A 149 -21.19 -4.15 -12.20
C GLN A 149 -20.59 -4.42 -10.82
N VAL A 150 -19.41 -5.04 -10.78
CA VAL A 150 -18.66 -5.29 -9.54
C VAL A 150 -18.29 -3.96 -8.88
N TRP A 151 -17.79 -3.00 -9.66
CA TRP A 151 -17.49 -1.64 -9.20
C TRP A 151 -18.70 -0.95 -8.57
N LYS A 152 -19.85 -0.96 -9.26
CA LYS A 152 -21.10 -0.38 -8.74
C LYS A 152 -21.58 -1.04 -7.46
N ASN A 153 -21.45 -2.36 -7.36
CA ASN A 153 -21.82 -3.08 -6.14
C ASN A 153 -20.90 -2.70 -4.97
N PHE A 154 -19.60 -2.48 -5.22
CA PHE A 154 -18.69 -1.93 -4.23
C PHE A 154 -19.08 -0.51 -3.80
N ILE A 155 -19.34 0.40 -4.74
CA ILE A 155 -19.77 1.78 -4.42
C ILE A 155 -21.02 1.77 -3.53
N LYS A 156 -22.00 0.89 -3.79
CA LYS A 156 -23.18 0.72 -2.92
C LYS A 156 -22.83 0.29 -1.49
N CYS A 157 -21.71 -0.40 -1.27
CA CYS A 157 -21.25 -0.73 0.08
C CYS A 157 -20.78 0.54 0.80
N ILE A 158 -20.11 1.45 0.09
CA ILE A 158 -19.62 2.72 0.61
C ILE A 158 -20.79 3.68 0.91
N GLU A 159 -21.78 3.74 0.02
CA GLU A 159 -23.02 4.48 0.24
C GLU A 159 -23.79 3.95 1.45
N ALA A 160 -23.86 2.61 1.61
CA ALA A 160 -24.48 1.98 2.78
C ALA A 160 -23.75 2.26 4.10
N ALA A 161 -22.47 2.67 4.04
CA ALA A 161 -21.72 3.15 5.20
C ALA A 161 -21.98 4.64 5.53
N GLY A 162 -22.83 5.33 4.74
CA GLY A 162 -23.21 6.73 4.95
C GLY A 162 -22.45 7.74 4.10
N PHE A 163 -21.55 7.31 3.22
CA PHE A 163 -20.77 8.22 2.37
C PHE A 163 -21.51 8.45 1.06
N VAL A 164 -22.15 9.61 0.93
CA VAL A 164 -22.98 9.99 -0.24
C VAL A 164 -22.39 11.12 -1.08
N SER A 165 -21.25 11.67 -0.66
CA SER A 165 -20.54 12.75 -1.37
C SER A 165 -19.04 12.51 -1.29
N LYS A 166 -18.32 12.85 -2.38
CA LYS A 166 -16.85 12.88 -2.40
C LYS A 166 -16.22 13.71 -1.28
N THR A 167 -16.92 14.73 -0.76
CA THR A 167 -16.43 15.57 0.35
C THR A 167 -16.32 14.82 1.68
N LEU A 168 -17.02 13.70 1.82
CA LEU A 168 -16.95 12.83 3.00
C LEU A 168 -15.80 11.82 2.89
N ILE A 169 -15.15 11.71 1.73
CA ILE A 169 -14.04 10.80 1.51
C ILE A 169 -12.76 11.50 1.94
N SER A 170 -12.24 11.12 3.11
CA SER A 170 -10.98 11.64 3.66
C SER A 170 -9.74 11.10 2.95
N SER A 171 -9.84 9.92 2.31
CA SER A 171 -8.72 9.28 1.61
C SER A 171 -9.18 8.42 0.43
N GLU A 172 -8.74 8.77 -0.77
CA GLU A 172 -8.96 7.95 -1.97
C GLU A 172 -8.28 6.58 -1.87
N ASN A 173 -7.12 6.50 -1.22
CA ASN A 173 -6.43 5.23 -1.00
C ASN A 173 -7.25 4.27 -0.12
N ALA A 174 -8.05 4.78 0.82
CA ALA A 174 -8.97 3.93 1.59
C ALA A 174 -9.99 3.25 0.67
N LEU A 175 -10.49 3.94 -0.35
CA LEU A 175 -11.38 3.34 -1.36
C LEU A 175 -10.64 2.30 -2.21
N VAL A 176 -9.42 2.61 -2.67
CA VAL A 176 -8.57 1.69 -3.45
C VAL A 176 -8.39 0.35 -2.74
N TYR A 177 -7.95 0.37 -1.48
CA TYR A 177 -7.69 -0.86 -0.72
C TYR A 177 -8.98 -1.53 -0.27
N SER A 178 -10.04 -0.78 0.03
CA SER A 178 -11.35 -1.35 0.35
C SER A 178 -11.97 -2.06 -0.84
N TYR A 179 -11.75 -1.56 -2.06
CA TYR A 179 -12.18 -2.28 -3.26
C TYR A 179 -11.38 -3.57 -3.47
N ALA A 180 -10.07 -3.55 -3.22
CA ALA A 180 -9.27 -4.77 -3.26
C ALA A 180 -9.79 -5.82 -2.25
N MET A 181 -10.13 -5.42 -1.02
CA MET A 181 -10.77 -6.32 -0.05
C MET A 181 -12.15 -6.80 -0.47
N TYR A 182 -12.96 -5.94 -1.08
CA TYR A 182 -14.24 -6.34 -1.66
C TYR A 182 -14.07 -7.43 -2.74
N LEU A 183 -13.07 -7.28 -3.62
CA LEU A 183 -12.74 -8.26 -4.65
C LEU A 183 -12.29 -9.60 -4.05
N ILE A 184 -11.43 -9.58 -3.02
CA ILE A 184 -11.01 -10.78 -2.28
C ILE A 184 -12.23 -11.49 -1.69
N GLY A 185 -13.09 -10.75 -0.96
CA GLY A 185 -14.30 -11.31 -0.36
C GLY A 185 -15.25 -11.91 -1.41
N LYS A 186 -15.43 -11.23 -2.55
CA LYS A 186 -16.33 -11.68 -3.62
C LYS A 186 -15.79 -12.89 -4.38
N PHE A 187 -14.53 -12.86 -4.81
CA PHE A 187 -14.00 -13.82 -5.77
C PHE A 187 -13.14 -14.92 -5.16
N ASP A 188 -12.42 -14.65 -4.08
CA ASP A 188 -11.52 -15.64 -3.47
C ASP A 188 -12.25 -16.40 -2.36
N TYR A 189 -13.12 -15.72 -1.60
CA TYR A 189 -13.91 -16.32 -0.51
C TYR A 189 -15.36 -16.62 -0.88
N GLY A 190 -15.83 -16.18 -2.05
CA GLY A 190 -17.20 -16.46 -2.51
C GLY A 190 -18.30 -15.97 -1.56
N MET A 191 -18.07 -14.86 -0.86
CA MET A 191 -19.00 -14.37 0.16
C MET A 191 -20.35 -13.96 -0.45
N GLU A 192 -21.42 -14.24 0.29
CA GLU A 192 -22.78 -13.79 -0.05
C GLU A 192 -22.84 -12.25 -0.08
N GLU A 193 -23.60 -11.68 -1.03
CA GLU A 193 -23.54 -10.25 -1.32
C GLU A 193 -24.03 -9.36 -0.16
N SER A 194 -25.03 -9.80 0.61
CA SER A 194 -25.52 -9.06 1.77
C SER A 194 -24.49 -9.05 2.91
N ALA A 195 -23.85 -10.19 3.18
CA ALA A 195 -22.78 -10.30 4.17
C ALA A 195 -21.55 -9.47 3.78
N LEU A 196 -21.11 -9.58 2.52
CA LEU A 196 -19.97 -8.82 2.00
C LEU A 196 -20.23 -7.31 2.06
N ARG A 197 -21.43 -6.87 1.71
CA ARG A 197 -21.83 -5.45 1.79
C ARG A 197 -21.75 -4.92 3.20
N LYS A 198 -22.30 -5.65 4.18
CA LYS A 198 -22.23 -5.27 5.60
C LYS A 198 -20.79 -5.21 6.09
N LEU A 199 -19.96 -6.19 5.71
CA LEU A 199 -18.55 -6.24 6.09
C LEU A 199 -17.78 -5.03 5.54
N ILE A 200 -17.89 -4.77 4.23
CA ILE A 200 -17.15 -3.69 3.57
C ILE A 200 -17.65 -2.32 4.03
N ALA A 201 -18.96 -2.16 4.27
CA ALA A 201 -19.50 -0.92 4.83
C ALA A 201 -18.90 -0.62 6.22
N LYS A 202 -18.92 -1.61 7.13
CA LYS A 202 -18.32 -1.49 8.48
C LYS A 202 -16.82 -1.22 8.42
N TRP A 203 -16.12 -1.94 7.54
CA TRP A 203 -14.68 -1.77 7.33
C TRP A 203 -14.35 -0.36 6.86
N PHE A 204 -15.02 0.12 5.80
CA PHE A 204 -14.74 1.43 5.24
C PHE A 204 -15.08 2.55 6.23
N PHE A 205 -16.22 2.44 6.92
CA PHE A 205 -16.56 3.36 8.01
C PHE A 205 -15.42 3.42 9.03
N MET A 206 -14.96 2.27 9.55
CA MET A 206 -13.87 2.22 10.51
C MET A 206 -12.58 2.87 9.98
N CYS A 207 -12.20 2.63 8.73
CA CYS A 207 -10.98 3.23 8.17
C CYS A 207 -11.10 4.71 7.79
N SER A 208 -12.32 5.24 7.64
CA SER A 208 -12.55 6.60 7.12
C SER A 208 -13.04 7.60 8.15
N THR A 209 -13.79 7.17 9.18
CA THR A 209 -14.31 8.06 10.24
C THR A 209 -13.60 7.86 11.57
N LEU A 210 -13.19 6.64 11.92
CA LEU A 210 -12.48 6.41 13.16
C LEU A 210 -11.01 6.73 12.96
N HIS A 211 -10.65 8.01 13.13
CA HIS A 211 -9.27 8.30 13.51
C HIS A 211 -9.00 7.53 14.78
N THR A 212 -7.89 6.77 14.82
CA THR A 212 -7.49 6.00 15.99
C THR A 212 -7.56 6.85 17.26
N ARG A 213 -7.27 8.15 17.15
CA ARG A 213 -7.43 9.18 18.20
C ARG A 213 -8.83 9.29 18.82
N GLU A 214 -9.88 9.23 18.01
CA GLU A 214 -11.28 9.45 18.44
C GLU A 214 -11.86 8.24 19.18
N LEU A 215 -11.27 7.04 18.98
CA LEU A 215 -11.66 5.82 19.69
C LEU A 215 -11.22 5.80 21.16
N PHE A 216 -10.15 6.52 21.51
CA PHE A 216 -9.59 6.53 22.87
C PHE A 216 -9.94 7.82 23.64
N SER A 217 -10.09 8.95 22.95
CA SER A 217 -10.47 10.21 23.60
C SER A 217 -11.51 10.98 22.77
N PRO A 218 -12.82 10.69 22.98
CA PRO A 218 -13.92 11.32 22.23
C PRO A 218 -14.04 12.84 22.43
N THR A 219 -13.33 13.40 23.42
CA THR A 219 -13.39 14.81 23.85
C THR A 219 -12.09 15.59 23.60
N ALA A 220 -11.08 14.98 22.98
CA ALA A 220 -9.80 15.64 22.74
C ALA A 220 -9.90 16.65 21.57
N ASP A 221 -10.17 17.92 21.87
CA ASP A 221 -10.06 19.03 20.92
C ASP A 221 -8.71 19.73 21.14
N GLY A 222 -7.66 19.28 20.44
CA GLY A 222 -6.33 19.87 20.52
C GLY A 222 -5.44 19.51 19.33
N SER A 223 -4.43 20.33 19.06
CA SER A 223 -3.43 20.12 17.98
C SER A 223 -2.43 18.98 18.25
N LYS A 224 -2.52 18.34 19.42
CA LYS A 224 -1.71 17.18 19.81
C LYS A 224 -2.49 15.90 19.51
N SER A 225 -1.85 14.93 18.84
CA SER A 225 -2.48 13.65 18.55
C SER A 225 -2.75 12.89 19.85
N ALA A 226 -4.02 12.67 20.21
CA ALA A 226 -4.38 11.92 21.43
C ALA A 226 -3.90 10.45 21.41
N LEU A 227 -3.47 9.94 20.24
CA LEU A 227 -2.84 8.64 20.08
C LEU A 227 -1.58 8.77 19.24
N GLU A 228 -0.47 8.25 19.72
CA GLU A 228 0.82 8.27 19.02
C GLU A 228 1.28 6.85 18.67
N ARG A 229 1.88 6.71 17.49
CA ARG A 229 2.56 5.48 17.11
C ARG A 229 3.89 5.46 17.85
N HIS A 230 4.05 4.49 18.71
CA HIS A 230 5.28 4.28 19.46
C HIS A 230 6.00 3.04 18.95
N HIS A 231 7.32 3.15 18.80
CA HIS A 231 8.16 2.00 18.49
C HIS A 231 8.37 1.18 19.75
N LEU A 232 7.86 -0.06 19.80
CA LEU A 232 8.10 -0.98 20.90
C LEU A 232 9.60 -1.22 21.14
N PHE A 233 10.41 -1.17 20.08
CA PHE A 233 11.85 -1.03 20.17
C PHE A 233 12.24 0.35 19.66
N PRO A 234 12.58 1.31 20.56
CA PRO A 234 12.87 2.69 20.19
C PRO A 234 14.00 2.81 19.15
N LYS A 235 13.87 3.76 18.21
CA LYS A 235 14.84 3.93 17.12
C LYS A 235 16.26 4.17 17.61
N THR A 236 16.42 4.94 18.68
CA THR A 236 17.72 5.27 19.26
C THR A 236 18.35 4.05 19.94
N TYR A 237 17.55 3.22 20.61
CA TYR A 237 17.98 1.91 21.10
C TYR A 237 18.41 1.00 19.95
N LEU A 238 17.61 0.88 18.89
CA LEU A 238 17.92 0.09 17.71
C LEU A 238 19.24 0.53 17.05
N ALA A 239 19.47 1.84 16.94
CA ALA A 239 20.72 2.37 16.42
C ALA A 239 21.93 1.99 17.29
N ARG A 240 21.79 2.04 18.63
CA ARG A 240 22.86 1.64 19.57
C ARG A 240 23.24 0.16 19.45
N ILE A 241 22.29 -0.71 19.10
CA ILE A 241 22.55 -2.14 18.86
C ILE A 241 22.91 -2.46 17.40
N GLY A 242 23.18 -1.45 16.58
CA GLY A 242 23.68 -1.60 15.20
C GLY A 242 22.60 -1.68 14.11
N ILE A 243 21.34 -1.42 14.42
CA ILE A 243 20.22 -1.44 13.47
C ILE A 243 19.87 0.00 13.10
N THR A 244 20.47 0.51 12.03
CA THR A 244 20.36 1.93 11.63
C THR A 244 19.46 2.15 10.41
N ASP A 245 19.15 1.10 9.64
CA ASP A 245 18.27 1.21 8.48
C ASP A 245 16.82 1.50 8.92
N ASP A 246 16.23 2.60 8.44
CA ASP A 246 14.84 2.95 8.73
C ASP A 246 13.84 1.93 8.15
N ARG A 247 14.20 1.18 7.10
CA ARG A 247 13.41 0.07 6.58
C ARG A 247 13.25 -1.02 7.63
N ASP A 248 14.29 -1.30 8.39
CA ASP A 248 14.31 -2.36 9.39
C ASP A 248 13.73 -1.85 10.73
N ARG A 249 13.91 -0.57 11.06
CA ARG A 249 13.35 0.05 12.27
C ARG A 249 11.85 0.35 12.18
N ASN A 250 11.33 0.76 11.01
CA ASN A 250 9.93 1.16 10.81
C ASN A 250 9.03 0.01 10.33
N GLN A 251 9.22 -1.16 10.93
CA GLN A 251 8.38 -2.32 10.67
C GLN A 251 7.01 -2.16 11.35
N THR A 252 5.91 -2.51 10.68
CA THR A 252 4.55 -2.41 11.27
C THR A 252 4.46 -3.17 12.60
N ALA A 253 5.12 -4.33 12.68
CA ALA A 253 5.21 -5.15 13.88
C ALA A 253 6.11 -4.56 14.98
N ASN A 254 6.79 -3.43 14.76
CA ASN A 254 7.47 -2.67 15.80
C ASN A 254 6.60 -1.53 16.36
N PHE A 255 5.40 -1.29 15.83
CA PHE A 255 4.55 -0.21 16.32
C PHE A 255 3.49 -0.72 17.30
N ALA A 256 3.20 0.11 18.30
CA ALA A 256 2.00 0.07 19.10
C ALA A 256 1.37 1.47 19.13
N PHE A 257 0.08 1.54 19.44
CA PHE A 257 -0.59 2.81 19.68
C PHE A 257 -0.65 3.05 21.18
N ILE A 258 -0.22 4.22 21.62
CA ILE A 258 -0.26 4.64 23.03
C ILE A 258 -0.86 6.05 23.13
N GLU A 259 -1.34 6.41 24.31
CA GLU A 259 -1.84 7.77 24.57
C GLU A 259 -0.67 8.78 24.65
N TRP A 260 -0.95 10.04 24.27
CA TRP A 260 0.06 11.10 24.26
C TRP A 260 0.74 11.33 25.61
N SER A 261 -0.01 11.21 26.71
CA SER A 261 0.53 11.35 28.08
C SER A 261 1.57 10.28 28.40
N ASP A 262 1.41 9.07 27.88
CA ASP A 262 2.32 7.95 28.12
C ASP A 262 3.57 8.02 27.24
N ASN A 263 3.48 8.62 26.05
CA ASN A 263 4.61 8.74 25.12
C ASN A 263 5.71 9.70 25.61
N ILE A 264 5.39 10.63 26.52
CA ILE A 264 6.38 11.56 27.09
C ILE A 264 7.32 10.83 28.07
N GLU A 265 6.88 9.73 28.67
CA GLU A 265 7.66 8.97 29.67
C GLU A 265 8.55 7.87 29.05
N ILE A 266 8.29 7.44 27.81
CA ILE A 266 9.05 6.34 27.20
C ILE A 266 10.28 6.89 26.48
N LEU A 267 11.40 6.87 27.20
CA LEU A 267 12.73 7.28 26.74
C LEU A 267 13.29 6.32 25.69
N ASP A 268 14.40 6.75 25.06
CA ASP A 268 15.22 6.04 24.07
C ASP A 268 15.84 4.70 24.54
N THR A 269 15.36 4.14 25.67
CA THR A 269 15.86 2.97 26.40
C THR A 269 15.41 1.64 25.80
N SER A 270 15.96 0.54 26.30
CA SER A 270 15.57 -0.79 25.83
C SER A 270 14.16 -1.16 26.29
N PRO A 271 13.45 -2.06 25.58
CA PRO A 271 12.13 -2.54 26.00
C PRO A 271 12.13 -3.13 27.42
N ALA A 272 13.18 -3.89 27.75
CA ALA A 272 13.40 -4.43 29.09
C ALA A 272 13.41 -3.37 30.19
N GLU A 273 13.94 -2.18 29.90
CA GLU A 273 14.08 -1.09 30.86
C GLU A 273 12.78 -0.33 31.03
N TYR A 274 12.21 0.22 29.95
CA TYR A 274 11.02 1.07 30.08
C TYR A 274 9.76 0.26 30.42
N MET A 275 9.69 -1.00 30.00
CA MET A 275 8.49 -1.80 30.20
C MET A 275 8.39 -2.36 31.63
N LYS A 276 9.49 -2.34 32.40
CA LYS A 276 9.49 -2.69 33.83
C LYS A 276 8.47 -1.84 34.61
N ASP A 277 8.49 -0.54 34.37
CA ASP A 277 7.64 0.41 35.08
C ASP A 277 6.20 0.38 34.56
N GLN A 278 6.01 0.14 33.26
CA GLN A 278 4.67 0.05 32.66
C GLN A 278 3.97 -1.26 33.01
N LEU A 279 4.70 -2.39 33.12
CA LEU A 279 4.11 -3.66 33.55
C LEU A 279 3.63 -3.65 34.99
N ALA A 280 4.28 -2.87 35.85
CA ALA A 280 3.83 -2.67 37.22
C ALA A 280 2.46 -1.97 37.30
N LYS A 281 2.04 -1.26 36.24
CA LYS A 281 0.74 -0.59 36.15
C LYS A 281 -0.39 -1.51 35.68
N ILE A 282 -0.07 -2.68 35.09
CA ILE A 282 -1.06 -3.63 34.55
C ILE A 282 -1.35 -4.70 35.60
N PRO A 283 -2.62 -4.93 36.00
CA PRO A 283 -3.00 -6.03 36.88
C PRO A 283 -2.49 -7.38 36.34
N ALA A 284 -1.95 -8.22 37.21
CA ALA A 284 -1.29 -9.47 36.81
C ALA A 284 -2.24 -10.44 36.09
N ASP A 285 -3.52 -10.43 36.44
CA ASP A 285 -4.60 -11.23 35.84
C ASP A 285 -5.06 -10.70 34.47
N GLU A 286 -4.83 -9.42 34.17
CA GLU A 286 -5.17 -8.81 32.88
C GLU A 286 -4.02 -8.89 31.86
N LYS A 287 -2.79 -9.10 32.33
CA LYS A 287 -1.57 -9.07 31.51
C LYS A 287 -1.65 -10.00 30.29
N ASP A 288 -2.06 -11.24 30.48
CA ASP A 288 -2.16 -12.23 29.39
C ASP A 288 -3.19 -11.80 28.34
N GLY A 289 -4.30 -11.19 28.79
CA GLY A 289 -5.32 -10.62 27.92
C GLY A 289 -4.78 -9.48 27.07
N VAL A 290 -4.09 -8.52 27.70
CA VAL A 290 -3.44 -7.38 27.03
C VAL A 290 -2.44 -7.90 25.98
N TYR A 291 -1.55 -8.81 26.34
CA TYR A 291 -0.54 -9.33 25.41
C TYR A 291 -1.19 -10.04 24.22
N ALA A 292 -2.23 -10.83 24.49
CA ALA A 292 -2.97 -11.56 23.46
C ALA A 292 -3.69 -10.65 22.46
N VAL A 293 -4.23 -9.50 22.89
CA VAL A 293 -4.90 -8.55 21.97
C VAL A 293 -3.91 -7.64 21.24
N HIS A 294 -2.77 -7.31 21.86
CA HIS A 294 -1.70 -6.52 21.25
C HIS A 294 -0.69 -7.35 20.42
N ALA A 295 -0.92 -8.66 20.33
CA ALA A 295 -0.07 -9.63 19.64
C ALA A 295 1.39 -9.61 20.15
N LEU A 296 1.58 -9.40 21.45
CA LEU A 296 2.90 -9.38 22.07
C LEU A 296 3.30 -10.82 22.46
N PRO A 297 4.47 -11.32 22.02
CA PRO A 297 5.02 -12.57 22.52
C PRO A 297 5.34 -12.50 24.03
N ASP A 298 5.29 -13.65 24.70
CA ASP A 298 5.66 -13.73 26.12
C ASP A 298 7.14 -13.39 26.31
N GLY A 299 7.43 -12.43 27.19
CA GLY A 299 8.81 -11.97 27.44
C GLY A 299 9.45 -11.20 26.29
N TRP A 300 8.64 -10.61 25.40
CA TRP A 300 9.12 -9.86 24.23
C TRP A 300 10.11 -8.75 24.56
N GLU A 301 10.04 -8.20 25.77
CA GLU A 301 10.89 -7.11 26.26
C GLU A 301 12.36 -7.49 26.31
N GLN A 302 12.64 -8.80 26.45
CA GLN A 302 13.98 -9.38 26.53
C GLN A 302 14.42 -10.02 25.20
N MET A 303 13.55 -10.02 24.18
CA MET A 303 13.84 -10.67 22.90
C MET A 303 14.80 -9.84 22.06
N LYS A 304 15.59 -10.52 21.22
CA LYS A 304 16.27 -9.86 20.10
C LYS A 304 15.22 -9.32 19.12
N TYR A 305 15.49 -8.14 18.57
CA TYR A 305 14.55 -7.44 17.69
C TYR A 305 14.05 -8.29 16.50
N ALA A 306 14.93 -9.05 15.86
CA ALA A 306 14.55 -9.92 14.73
C ALA A 306 13.58 -11.05 15.14
N ASP A 307 13.86 -11.70 16.27
CA ASP A 307 13.02 -12.79 16.80
C ASP A 307 11.65 -12.26 17.22
N PHE A 308 11.63 -11.09 17.87
CA PHE A 308 10.42 -10.38 18.23
C PHE A 308 9.54 -10.10 17.00
N LEU A 309 10.11 -9.49 15.95
CA LEU A 309 9.36 -9.18 14.73
C LEU A 309 8.78 -10.43 14.09
N SER A 310 9.56 -11.51 14.01
CA SER A 310 9.12 -12.78 13.43
C SER A 310 7.91 -13.35 14.18
N GLN A 311 8.01 -13.46 15.51
CA GLN A 311 6.94 -14.00 16.34
C GLN A 311 5.69 -13.10 16.34
N ARG A 312 5.87 -11.79 16.53
CA ARG A 312 4.77 -10.83 16.58
C ARG A 312 3.97 -10.79 15.28
N ARG A 313 4.61 -10.85 14.10
CA ARG A 313 3.89 -10.93 12.81
C ARG A 313 2.95 -12.14 12.75
N GLY A 314 3.40 -13.30 13.22
CA GLY A 314 2.57 -14.49 13.31
C GLY A 314 1.39 -14.32 14.26
N LEU A 315 1.59 -13.69 15.42
CA LEU A 315 0.53 -13.39 16.39
C LEU A 315 -0.47 -12.35 15.85
N MET A 316 0.00 -11.29 15.18
CA MET A 316 -0.85 -10.29 14.55
C MET A 316 -1.77 -10.92 13.51
N ALA A 317 -1.25 -11.80 12.66
CA ALA A 317 -2.06 -12.54 11.69
C ALA A 317 -3.16 -13.38 12.38
N LYS A 318 -2.86 -14.03 13.51
CA LYS A 318 -3.84 -14.77 14.32
C LYS A 318 -4.90 -13.85 14.94
N VAL A 319 -4.51 -12.67 15.46
CA VAL A 319 -5.46 -11.67 15.99
C VAL A 319 -6.43 -11.21 14.89
N ILE A 320 -5.90 -10.86 13.72
CA ILE A 320 -6.70 -10.45 12.57
C ILE A 320 -7.66 -11.58 12.15
N LYS A 321 -7.15 -12.81 12.03
CA LYS A 321 -7.97 -14.00 11.70
C LYS A 321 -9.13 -14.19 12.68
N ARG A 322 -8.86 -14.15 14.00
CA ARG A 322 -9.90 -14.23 15.05
C ARG A 322 -10.94 -13.12 14.90
N GLY A 323 -10.51 -11.91 14.55
CA GLY A 323 -11.41 -10.79 14.26
C GLY A 323 -12.37 -11.10 13.11
N TYR A 324 -11.88 -11.63 12.00
CA TYR A 324 -12.71 -12.04 10.86
C TYR A 324 -13.64 -13.21 11.18
N GLU A 325 -13.20 -14.18 11.97
CA GLU A 325 -14.02 -15.33 12.37
C GLU A 325 -15.24 -14.93 13.20
N ARG A 326 -15.14 -13.87 14.01
CA ARG A 326 -16.26 -13.32 14.79
C ARG A 326 -17.30 -12.56 13.96
N LEU A 327 -17.01 -12.28 12.69
CA LEU A 327 -17.91 -11.55 11.78
C LEU A 327 -18.77 -12.49 10.91
N LYS A 328 -18.55 -13.81 10.98
CA LYS A 328 -19.38 -14.82 10.32
C LYS A 328 -20.67 -15.08 11.10
#